data_AF-A0A800FHH2-F1
#
_entry.id   AF-A0A800FHH2-F1
#
_cell.length_a   1.000
_cell.length_b   1.000
_cell.length_c   1.000
_cell.angle_alpha   90.00
_cell.angle_beta   90.00
_cell.angle_gamma   90.00
#
_symmetry.space_group_name_H-M   'P 1'
#
loop_
_entity.id
_entity.type
_entity.pdbx_description
1 polymer ?
#
loop_
_entity_poly.entity_id
_entity_poly.type
_entity_poly.pdbx_seq_one_letter_code
_entity_poly.pdbx_strand_id
1 'polypeptide(L)' 'PNGKWVVFLSYIDKVDPGSHPPFKQVMLRMINIDGGEPIVLTKLFGGQGTINVPSWSPDSERIAFVSYELVE' A
#
# COMPACT_ATOMS: atom_id res chain seq x y z
N PRO A 1 -10.30 12.08 2.66
CA PRO A 1 -10.39 10.92 3.58
C PRO A 1 -11.51 11.07 4.62
N ASN A 2 -12.19 9.95 4.95
CA ASN A 2 -13.44 9.90 5.73
C ASN A 2 -13.27 9.39 7.17
N GLY A 3 -12.02 9.14 7.60
CA GLY A 3 -11.69 8.66 8.95
C GLY A 3 -12.04 7.20 9.25
N LYS A 4 -12.50 6.41 8.28
CA LYS A 4 -12.94 5.03 8.52
C LYS A 4 -11.92 3.97 8.11
N TRP A 5 -11.04 4.29 7.16
CA TRP A 5 -10.18 3.32 6.51
C TRP A 5 -8.71 3.75 6.53
N VAL A 6 -7.83 2.79 6.75
CA VAL A 6 -6.38 2.93 6.62
C VAL A 6 -5.91 2.06 5.46
N VAL A 7 -5.07 2.63 4.59
CA VAL A 7 -4.44 1.91 3.49
C VAL A 7 -2.95 1.79 3.77
N PHE A 8 -2.40 0.61 3.53
CA PHE A 8 -1.01 0.30 3.83
C PHE A 8 -0.45 -0.77 2.89
N LEU A 9 0.87 -0.88 2.85
CA LEU A 9 1.56 -1.96 2.15
C LEU A 9 1.96 -3.08 3.12
N SER A 10 1.83 -4.32 2.67
CA SER A 10 2.51 -5.46 3.29
C SER A 10 3.56 -5.99 2.32
N TYR A 11 4.81 -6.06 2.76
CA TYR A 11 5.85 -6.80 2.05
C TYR A 11 5.58 -8.29 2.17
N ILE A 12 5.64 -9.02 1.05
CA ILE A 12 5.43 -10.47 1.02
C ILE A 12 6.67 -11.17 1.58
N ASP A 13 7.84 -10.72 1.16
CA ASP A 13 9.12 -11.24 1.66
C ASP A 13 9.55 -10.52 2.94
N LYS A 14 10.41 -11.18 3.71
CA LYS A 14 11.05 -10.57 4.88
C LYS A 14 11.87 -9.35 4.45
N VAL A 15 11.65 -8.24 5.15
CA VAL A 15 12.43 -7.01 5.03
C VAL A 15 13.12 -6.71 6.36
N ASP A 16 14.26 -6.02 6.31
CA ASP A 16 14.97 -5.63 7.52
C ASP A 16 14.14 -4.64 8.35
N PRO A 17 14.15 -4.76 9.70
CA PRO A 17 13.45 -3.79 10.56
C PRO A 17 13.88 -2.35 10.28
N GLY A 18 12.91 -1.45 10.16
CA GLY A 18 13.16 -0.03 9.84
C GLY A 18 13.42 0.26 8.36
N SER A 19 13.45 -0.77 7.50
CA SER A 19 13.56 -0.61 6.06
C SER A 19 12.20 -0.63 5.37
N HIS A 20 12.13 -0.01 4.18
CA HIS A 20 10.98 -0.05 3.30
C HIS A 20 11.45 -0.07 1.83
N PRO A 21 12.09 -1.14 1.34
CA PRO A 21 12.80 -1.14 0.06
C PRO A 21 11.87 -0.98 -1.17
N PRO A 22 12.36 -0.41 -2.28
CA PRO A 22 11.68 -0.48 -3.58
C PRO A 22 11.84 -1.88 -4.22
N PHE A 23 11.15 -2.09 -5.35
CA PHE A 23 11.31 -3.27 -6.23
C PHE A 23 11.05 -4.62 -5.54
N LYS A 24 9.97 -4.69 -4.76
CA LYS A 24 9.50 -5.90 -4.08
C LYS A 24 8.09 -6.26 -4.50
N GLN A 25 7.73 -7.54 -4.37
CA GLN A 25 6.34 -7.96 -4.42
C GLN A 25 5.65 -7.54 -3.11
N VAL A 26 4.60 -6.73 -3.22
CA VAL A 26 3.85 -6.19 -2.08
C VAL A 26 2.34 -6.35 -2.29
N MET A 27 1.60 -6.28 -1.19
CA MET A 27 0.14 -6.18 -1.20
C MET A 27 -0.26 -4.78 -0.77
N LEU A 28 -1.10 -4.11 -1.57
CA LEU A 28 -1.85 -2.93 -1.14
C LEU A 28 -3.09 -3.41 -0.39
N ARG A 29 -3.23 -3.01 0.87
CA ARG A 29 -4.27 -3.50 1.76
C ARG A 29 -5.01 -2.35 2.42
N MET A 30 -6.23 -2.63 2.86
CA MET A 30 -7.08 -1.70 3.56
C MET A 30 -7.68 -2.36 4.81
N ILE A 31 -7.72 -1.61 5.91
CA ILE A 31 -8.32 -2.06 7.17
C ILE A 31 -9.22 -0.95 7.71
N ASN A 32 -10.28 -1.32 8.43
CA ASN A 32 -11.07 -0.37 9.19
C ASN A 32 -10.22 0.20 10.35
N ILE A 33 -10.42 1.46 10.71
CA ILE A 33 -9.71 2.10 11.84
C ILE A 33 -10.00 1.42 13.18
N ASP A 34 -11.18 0.80 13.33
CA ASP A 34 -11.57 0.02 14.51
C ASP A 34 -10.89 -1.36 14.55
N GLY A 35 -10.06 -1.69 13.55
CA GLY A 35 -9.34 -2.95 13.42
C GLY A 35 -10.07 -4.01 12.57
N GLY A 36 -9.70 -5.27 12.78
CA GLY A 36 -10.23 -6.41 12.03
C GLY A 36 -9.28 -6.94 10.96
N GLU A 37 -9.79 -7.81 10.09
CA GLU A 37 -8.99 -8.45 9.03
C GLU A 37 -8.75 -7.48 7.87
N PRO A 38 -7.49 -7.22 7.46
CA PRO A 38 -7.22 -6.35 6.34
C PRO A 38 -7.58 -6.99 5.00
N ILE A 39 -8.31 -6.23 4.18
CA ILE A 39 -8.71 -6.57 2.82
C ILE A 39 -7.54 -6.33 1.88
N VAL A 40 -7.24 -7.28 0.99
CA VAL A 40 -6.26 -7.09 -0.09
C VAL A 40 -6.95 -6.37 -1.25
N LEU A 41 -6.51 -5.15 -1.57
CA LEU A 41 -7.02 -4.39 -2.71
C LEU A 41 -6.36 -4.86 -4.01
N THR A 42 -5.05 -5.04 -3.99
CA THR A 42 -4.29 -5.60 -5.13
C THR A 42 -2.91 -6.09 -4.71
N LYS A 43 -2.32 -6.96 -5.53
CA LYS A 43 -0.90 -7.38 -5.46
C LYS A 43 -0.15 -6.65 -6.56
N LEU A 44 1.02 -6.09 -6.24
CA LEU A 44 1.80 -5.33 -7.20
C LEU A 44 3.31 -5.44 -6.94
N PHE A 45 4.10 -5.17 -7.97
CA PHE A 45 5.54 -4.94 -7.84
C PHE A 45 5.78 -3.46 -7.52
N GLY A 46 6.46 -3.17 -6.41
CA GLY A 46 6.54 -1.82 -5.86
C GLY A 46 7.34 -1.75 -4.56
N GLY A 47 6.83 -1.00 -3.58
CA GLY A 47 7.47 -0.82 -2.27
C GLY A 47 7.69 0.67 -1.98
N GLN A 48 8.93 1.08 -1.73
CA GLN A 48 9.25 2.50 -1.63
C GLN A 48 8.79 3.25 -2.87
N GLY A 49 8.02 4.32 -2.67
CA GLY A 49 7.44 5.20 -3.68
C GLY A 49 6.01 4.83 -4.13
N THR A 50 5.47 3.68 -3.73
CA THR A 50 4.11 3.26 -4.13
C THR A 50 3.01 4.14 -3.52
N ILE A 51 3.06 4.47 -2.22
CA ILE A 51 2.07 5.29 -1.49
C ILE A 51 2.69 6.10 -0.32
N ASN A 52 3.90 6.66 -0.47
CA ASN A 52 4.64 7.30 0.63
C ASN A 52 4.05 8.64 1.13
N VAL A 53 3.12 9.20 0.38
CA VAL A 53 2.45 10.47 0.66
C VAL A 53 0.94 10.23 0.70
N PRO A 54 0.11 11.17 1.20
CA PRO A 54 -1.34 11.00 1.18
C PRO A 54 -1.87 10.74 -0.24
N SER A 55 -2.44 9.54 -0.44
CA SER A 55 -2.88 9.07 -1.77
C SER A 55 -4.38 8.91 -1.94
N TRP A 56 -5.17 9.26 -0.92
CA TRP A 56 -6.63 9.21 -0.98
C TRP A 56 -7.20 10.36 -1.81
N SER A 57 -8.22 10.07 -2.60
CA SER A 57 -9.08 11.12 -3.15
C SER A 57 -9.77 11.90 -2.01
N PRO A 58 -10.11 13.19 -2.23
CA PRO A 58 -10.81 13.99 -1.22
C PRO A 58 -12.16 13.37 -0.81
N ASP A 59 -12.89 12.79 -1.77
CA ASP A 59 -14.17 12.09 -1.58
C ASP A 59 -14.04 10.73 -0.85
N SER A 60 -12.82 10.20 -0.67
CA SER A 60 -12.54 8.91 -0.02
C SER A 60 -13.03 7.67 -0.79
N GLU A 61 -13.33 7.80 -2.08
CA GLU A 61 -13.78 6.68 -2.91
C GLU A 61 -12.63 5.99 -3.66
N ARG A 62 -11.48 6.66 -3.82
CA ARG A 62 -10.35 6.17 -4.61
C ARG A 62 -9.02 6.40 -3.92
N ILE A 63 -8.04 5.57 -4.29
CA ILE A 63 -6.65 5.67 -3.85
C ILE A 63 -5.77 5.65 -5.10
N ALA A 64 -4.85 6.59 -5.21
CA ALA A 64 -3.78 6.54 -6.19
C ALA A 64 -2.62 5.68 -5.69
N PHE A 65 -1.98 4.89 -6.54
CA PHE A 65 -0.77 4.16 -6.18
C PHE A 65 0.11 3.98 -7.42
N VAL A 66 1.40 3.71 -7.20
CA VAL A 66 2.35 3.40 -8.28
C VAL A 66 2.79 1.94 -8.19
N SER A 67 2.61 1.21 -9.29
CA SER A 67 3.26 -0.07 -9.54
C SER A 67 4.45 0.13 -10.48
N TYR A 68 5.51 -0.62 -10.25
CA TYR A 68 6.71 -0.60 -11.08
C TYR A 68 6.72 -1.77 -12.05
N GLU A 69 7.45 -1.58 -13.13
CA GLU A 69 7.82 -2.62 -14.09
C GLU A 69 9.32 -2.48 -14.33
N LEU A 70 10.04 -3.60 -14.31
CA LEU A 70 11.45 -3.62 -14.69
C LEU A 70 11.49 -3.67 -16.22
N VAL A 71 12.11 -2.67 -16.82
CA VAL A 71 12.30 -2.59 -18.28
C VAL A 71 13.74 -3.01 -18.58
N GLU A 72 13.92 -3.86 -19.59
CA GLU A 72 15.22 -4.26 -20.13
C GLU A 72 15.85 -3.17 -21.00
#